data_AF-A0A1Y5DA37-F1
#
_entry.id   AF-A0A1Y5DA37-F1
#
_cell.length_a   1.000
_cell.length_b   1.000
_cell.length_c   1.000
_cell.angle_alpha   90.00
_cell.angle_beta   90.00
_cell.angle_gamma   90.00
#
_symmetry.space_group_name_H-M   'P 1'
#
loop_
_entity.id
_entity.type
_entity.pdbx_description
1 polymer ?
#
loop_
_entity_poly.entity_id
_entity_poly.type
_entity_poly.pdbx_seq_one_letter_code
_entity_poly.pdbx_strand_id
1 'polypeptide(L)'
;MQHMQSTFRFVISAVIFLALGACASLPDDKNLKSHAQSVATTSKLSSASLLQRAKLKIQKGKSETLSLYAPSYFENARNSYQEAREAYKEKDDDDTIKELTQLSIEYINSGLRNKKVVKDTLKKSLKHRQLLLTLKANKHFPQAFNTVEEHFLELVKSIEQRKLDAALTAQREVLKEMSSLEVKTIGFTHLSKAEEMLNKAQQLDAQELLPKTLQQTINKLAAARLFIGKNPRKKSKIKKITRSSVFASQRLYYLARHAKRLEDMETSNIEKSVLLHEEQLQRVSSAAKLGDVGNLSFTDQSIVLSEQLSKLMAKNKHAGKSSNKITAKELDKWKRKVVLLQREVKRLRKKLKQ
;
A
#
# COMPACT_ATOMS: atom_id res chain seq x y z
N MET A 1 -1.90 -23.17 77.63
CA MET A 1 -2.45 -23.25 76.26
C MET A 1 -2.09 -21.96 75.54
N GLN A 2 -0.82 -21.75 75.17
CA GLN A 2 -0.26 -22.01 73.83
C GLN A 2 -1.18 -21.56 72.68
N HIS A 3 -0.99 -20.32 72.20
CA HIS A 3 -1.26 -19.99 70.80
C HIS A 3 0.05 -19.61 70.12
N MET A 4 0.32 -20.39 69.08
CA MET A 4 1.57 -20.59 68.38
C MET A 4 1.67 -19.62 67.20
N GLN A 5 2.83 -18.99 67.06
CA GLN A 5 3.20 -18.17 65.91
C GLN A 5 3.24 -19.04 64.64
N SER A 6 2.52 -18.62 63.59
CA SER A 6 2.60 -19.24 62.27
C SER A 6 3.59 -18.47 61.40
N THR A 7 4.68 -19.14 61.06
CA THR A 7 5.75 -18.64 60.18
C THR A 7 5.34 -18.86 58.72
N PHE A 8 5.28 -17.76 57.97
CA PHE A 8 4.99 -17.78 56.54
C PHE A 8 6.24 -18.22 55.77
N ARG A 9 6.31 -19.50 55.40
CA ARG A 9 7.38 -20.05 54.55
C ARG A 9 6.99 -19.90 53.08
N PHE A 10 7.67 -19.00 52.36
CA PHE A 10 7.64 -18.93 50.90
C PHE A 10 8.33 -20.17 50.31
N VAL A 11 7.55 -21.07 49.71
CA VAL A 11 8.06 -22.13 48.83
C VAL A 11 8.01 -21.60 47.40
N ILE A 12 9.16 -21.20 46.87
CA ILE A 12 9.32 -20.87 45.45
C ILE A 12 9.34 -22.19 44.69
N SER A 13 8.19 -22.56 44.13
CA SER A 13 8.10 -23.67 43.18
C SER A 13 8.63 -23.18 41.82
N ALA A 14 9.83 -23.62 41.47
CA ALA A 14 10.41 -23.41 40.16
C ALA A 14 9.67 -24.26 39.12
N VAL A 15 8.68 -23.67 38.46
CA VAL A 15 8.03 -24.25 37.28
C VAL A 15 9.01 -24.12 36.10
N ILE A 16 9.74 -25.21 35.84
CA ILE A 16 10.54 -25.39 34.63
C ILE A 16 9.55 -25.58 33.46
N PHE A 17 9.35 -24.53 32.67
CA PHE A 17 8.69 -24.61 31.37
C PHE A 17 9.59 -25.39 30.39
N LEU A 18 9.44 -26.71 30.36
CA LEU A 18 9.91 -27.55 29.25
C LEU A 18 9.00 -27.29 28.04
N ALA A 19 9.36 -26.29 27.23
CA ALA A 19 8.80 -26.11 25.89
C ALA A 19 9.38 -27.20 24.97
N LEU A 20 8.89 -28.43 25.10
CA LEU A 20 9.03 -29.44 24.05
C LEU A 20 8.17 -28.99 22.86
N GLY A 21 8.80 -28.38 21.87
CA GLY A 21 8.19 -28.18 20.56
C GLY A 21 7.86 -29.54 19.97
N ALA A 22 6.61 -29.98 20.15
CA ALA A 22 6.12 -31.20 19.54
C ALA A 22 6.19 -31.05 18.02
N CYS A 23 7.19 -31.69 17.40
CA CYS A 23 7.26 -31.81 15.96
C CYS A 23 5.98 -32.49 15.50
N ALA A 24 5.17 -31.80 14.70
CA ALA A 24 3.93 -32.37 14.17
C ALA A 24 4.29 -33.58 13.31
N SER A 25 3.72 -34.74 13.63
CA SER A 25 3.89 -35.95 12.82
C SER A 25 3.21 -35.78 11.46
N LEU A 26 3.92 -36.10 10.39
CA LEU A 26 3.42 -36.02 9.01
C LEU A 26 2.99 -37.41 8.51
N PRO A 27 2.01 -37.49 7.59
CA PRO A 27 1.45 -38.78 7.17
C PRO A 27 2.45 -39.73 6.49
N ASP A 28 3.58 -39.21 5.97
CA ASP A 28 4.64 -39.99 5.35
C ASP A 28 5.85 -40.25 6.26
N ASP A 29 5.87 -39.77 7.51
CA ASP A 29 7.03 -39.86 8.42
C ASP A 29 7.62 -41.27 8.51
N LYS A 30 6.76 -42.30 8.66
CA LYS A 30 7.19 -43.70 8.74
C LYS A 30 7.96 -44.13 7.47
N ASN A 31 7.49 -43.71 6.30
CA ASN A 31 8.12 -44.04 5.03
C ASN A 31 9.44 -43.27 4.85
N LEU A 32 9.48 -41.99 5.25
CA LEU A 32 10.70 -41.18 5.19
C LEU A 32 11.79 -41.75 6.11
N LYS A 33 11.43 -42.14 7.34
CA LYS A 33 12.34 -42.78 8.30
C LYS A 33 12.85 -44.13 7.80
N SER A 34 11.96 -44.99 7.30
CA SER A 34 12.36 -46.29 6.74
C SER A 34 13.30 -46.12 5.54
N HIS A 35 13.06 -45.14 4.67
CA HIS A 35 13.97 -44.87 3.55
C HIS A 35 15.32 -44.33 4.04
N ALA A 36 15.32 -43.44 5.04
CA ALA A 36 16.55 -42.92 5.64
C ALA A 36 17.42 -44.04 6.26
N GLN A 37 16.81 -44.97 6.99
CA GLN A 37 17.47 -46.16 7.56
C GLN A 37 18.08 -47.06 6.49
N SER A 38 17.33 -47.30 5.41
CA SER A 38 17.83 -48.09 4.29
C SER A 38 19.03 -47.42 3.62
N VAL A 39 19.02 -46.09 3.45
CA VAL A 39 20.17 -45.36 2.90
C VAL A 39 21.35 -45.35 3.88
N ALA A 40 21.11 -45.22 5.19
CA ALA A 40 22.18 -45.24 6.18
C ALA A 40 23.02 -46.52 6.08
N THR A 41 22.35 -47.67 6.04
CA THR A 41 22.98 -49.01 6.01
C THR A 41 23.56 -49.40 4.64
N THR A 42 23.09 -48.80 3.54
CA THR A 42 23.51 -49.17 2.17
C THR A 42 24.44 -48.15 1.50
N SER A 43 24.48 -46.91 1.99
CA SER A 43 25.25 -45.82 1.40
C SER A 43 26.75 -45.99 1.64
N LYS A 44 27.52 -45.93 0.55
CA LYS A 44 28.99 -45.88 0.59
C LYS A 44 29.55 -44.48 0.88
N LEU A 45 28.69 -43.46 0.99
CA LEU A 45 29.12 -42.09 1.27
C LEU A 45 29.43 -41.94 2.76
N SER A 46 30.49 -41.20 3.06
CA SER A 46 30.80 -40.82 4.44
C SER A 46 29.72 -39.90 5.02
N SER A 47 29.53 -39.98 6.34
CA SER A 47 28.66 -39.07 7.09
C SER A 47 28.95 -37.59 6.81
N ALA A 48 30.21 -37.21 6.71
CA ALA A 48 30.62 -35.85 6.36
C ALA A 48 30.10 -35.41 4.97
N SER A 49 30.16 -36.30 3.97
CA SER A 49 29.66 -36.02 2.63
C SER A 49 28.14 -35.85 2.61
N LEU A 50 27.42 -36.73 3.32
CA LEU A 50 25.96 -36.64 3.45
C LEU A 50 25.55 -35.36 4.19
N LEU A 51 26.24 -34.99 5.27
CA LEU A 51 25.95 -33.76 6.02
C LEU A 51 26.08 -32.53 5.13
N GLN A 52 27.11 -32.48 4.28
CA GLN A 52 27.26 -31.40 3.32
C GLN A 52 26.12 -31.37 2.29
N ARG A 53 25.65 -32.53 1.82
CA ARG A 53 24.47 -32.61 0.94
C ARG A 53 23.20 -32.12 1.64
N ALA A 54 22.97 -32.51 2.89
CA ALA A 54 21.84 -32.05 3.68
C ALA A 54 21.89 -30.53 3.88
N LYS A 55 23.07 -29.96 4.18
CA LYS A 55 23.26 -28.51 4.26
C LYS A 55 22.83 -27.79 2.98
N LEU A 56 23.24 -28.28 1.82
CA LEU A 56 22.84 -27.73 0.52
C LEU A 56 21.33 -27.86 0.28
N LYS A 57 20.72 -28.99 0.70
CA LYS A 57 19.27 -29.20 0.63
C LYS A 57 18.50 -28.23 1.54
N ILE A 58 18.96 -27.98 2.77
CA ILE A 58 18.37 -26.97 3.66
C ILE A 58 18.46 -25.58 3.01
N GLN A 59 19.60 -25.21 2.43
CA GLN A 59 19.75 -23.94 1.71
C GLN A 59 18.76 -23.84 0.53
N LYS A 60 18.58 -24.93 -0.22
CA LYS A 60 17.54 -25.01 -1.26
C LYS A 60 16.13 -24.86 -0.68
N GLY A 61 15.85 -25.47 0.47
CA GLY A 61 14.56 -25.28 1.16
C GLY A 61 14.27 -23.82 1.50
N LYS A 62 15.31 -23.07 1.92
CA LYS A 62 15.21 -21.62 2.16
C LYS A 62 14.95 -20.83 0.89
N SER A 63 15.71 -21.07 -0.19
CA SER A 63 15.54 -20.36 -1.46
C SER A 63 14.19 -20.66 -2.11
N GLU A 64 13.69 -21.88 -1.92
CA GLU A 64 12.36 -22.31 -2.35
C GLU A 64 11.25 -21.91 -1.36
N THR A 65 11.56 -21.10 -0.34
CA THR A 65 10.63 -20.56 0.65
C THR A 65 9.72 -21.64 1.26
N LEU A 66 10.30 -22.79 1.63
CA LEU A 66 9.52 -23.89 2.22
C LEU A 66 8.89 -23.52 3.56
N SER A 67 9.38 -22.51 4.27
CA SER A 67 8.69 -21.96 5.45
C SER A 67 7.26 -21.45 5.15
N LEU A 68 6.94 -21.10 3.90
CA LEU A 68 5.59 -20.72 3.48
C LEU A 68 4.82 -21.89 2.87
N TYR A 69 5.50 -22.77 2.13
CA TYR A 69 4.86 -23.78 1.29
C TYR A 69 4.85 -25.19 1.90
N ALA A 70 5.65 -25.42 2.93
CA ALA A 70 5.81 -26.69 3.62
C ALA A 70 6.47 -26.47 5.00
N PRO A 71 5.85 -25.68 5.89
CA PRO A 71 6.45 -25.26 7.16
C PRO A 71 6.83 -26.47 8.03
N SER A 72 5.96 -27.48 8.15
CA SER A 72 6.24 -28.65 8.98
C SER A 72 7.36 -29.51 8.40
N TYR A 73 7.36 -29.78 7.08
CA TYR A 73 8.49 -30.48 6.44
C TYR A 73 9.81 -29.71 6.60
N PHE A 74 9.79 -28.38 6.47
CA PHE A 74 11.00 -27.58 6.58
C PHE A 74 11.53 -27.48 8.01
N GLU A 75 10.65 -27.49 9.01
CA GLU A 75 11.03 -27.57 10.41
C GLU A 75 11.62 -28.94 10.75
N ASN A 76 10.95 -30.03 10.41
CA ASN A 76 11.46 -31.39 10.63
C ASN A 76 12.81 -31.61 9.93
N ALA A 77 12.98 -31.08 8.71
CA ALA A 77 14.26 -31.14 8.01
C ALA A 77 15.40 -30.43 8.78
N ARG A 78 15.11 -29.25 9.35
CA ARG A 78 16.10 -28.48 10.12
C ARG A 78 16.46 -29.19 11.43
N ASN A 79 15.48 -29.76 12.11
CA ASN A 79 15.67 -30.49 13.36
C ASN A 79 16.53 -31.73 13.12
N SER A 80 16.18 -32.59 12.15
CA SER A 80 16.99 -33.77 11.82
C SER A 80 18.41 -33.41 11.35
N TYR A 81 18.59 -32.29 10.64
CA TYR A 81 19.93 -31.82 10.28
C TYR A 81 20.72 -31.34 11.49
N GLN A 82 20.07 -30.70 12.46
CA GLN A 82 20.72 -30.25 13.68
C GLN A 82 21.13 -31.44 14.55
N GLU A 83 20.25 -32.40 14.75
CA GLU A 83 20.53 -33.67 15.44
C GLU A 83 21.71 -34.41 14.76
N ALA A 84 21.70 -34.53 13.43
CA ALA A 84 22.81 -35.14 12.69
C ALA A 84 24.16 -34.43 12.90
N ARG A 85 24.15 -33.09 13.02
CA ARG A 85 25.37 -32.31 13.28
C ARG A 85 25.89 -32.50 14.70
N GLU A 86 24.98 -32.63 15.66
CA GLU A 86 25.31 -32.89 17.07
C GLU A 86 25.92 -34.30 17.19
N ALA A 87 25.25 -35.32 16.66
CA ALA A 87 25.76 -36.70 16.60
C ALA A 87 27.15 -36.80 15.92
N TYR A 88 27.36 -36.08 14.82
CA TYR A 88 28.67 -36.04 14.15
C TYR A 88 29.76 -35.38 14.98
N LYS A 89 29.41 -34.35 15.76
CA LYS A 89 30.36 -33.67 16.67
C LYS A 89 30.73 -34.57 17.85
N GLU A 90 29.76 -35.32 18.35
CA GLU A 90 29.92 -36.27 19.47
C GLU A 90 30.58 -37.58 19.05
N LYS A 91 30.74 -37.78 17.73
CA LYS A 91 31.32 -38.99 17.11
C LYS A 91 30.48 -40.24 17.42
N ASP A 92 29.17 -40.06 17.37
CA ASP A 92 28.21 -41.15 17.44
C ASP A 92 28.41 -42.13 16.28
N ASP A 93 27.68 -43.24 16.35
CA ASP A 93 27.62 -44.26 15.32
C ASP A 93 27.37 -43.67 13.92
N ASP A 94 28.15 -44.14 12.94
CA ASP A 94 28.15 -43.60 11.57
C ASP A 94 26.79 -43.80 10.90
N ASP A 95 26.11 -44.92 11.14
CA ASP A 95 24.80 -45.18 10.56
C ASP A 95 23.72 -44.27 11.17
N THR A 96 23.81 -43.97 12.47
CA THR A 96 22.94 -42.98 13.14
C THR A 96 23.08 -41.59 12.51
N ILE A 97 24.32 -41.13 12.27
CA ILE A 97 24.57 -39.84 11.63
C ILE A 97 24.03 -39.81 10.20
N LYS A 98 24.26 -40.89 9.42
CA LYS A 98 23.73 -41.00 8.06
C LYS A 98 22.21 -41.02 8.03
N GLU A 99 21.56 -41.72 8.95
CA GLU A 99 20.10 -41.80 9.05
C GLU A 99 19.49 -40.42 9.28
N LEU A 100 19.93 -39.71 10.32
CA LEU A 100 19.43 -38.36 10.64
C LEU A 100 19.67 -37.38 9.48
N THR A 101 20.84 -37.49 8.85
CA THR A 101 21.20 -36.68 7.69
C THR A 101 20.30 -36.96 6.48
N GLN A 102 20.07 -38.23 6.17
CA GLN A 102 19.20 -38.61 5.06
C GLN A 102 17.74 -38.22 5.35
N LEU A 103 17.27 -38.38 6.59
CA LEU A 103 15.94 -37.97 7.01
C LEU A 103 15.71 -36.48 6.76
N SER A 104 16.69 -35.64 7.07
CA SER A 104 16.65 -34.20 6.72
C SER A 104 16.48 -33.97 5.22
N ILE A 105 17.22 -34.70 4.38
CA ILE A 105 17.13 -34.60 2.92
C ILE A 105 15.74 -35.04 2.43
N GLU A 106 15.18 -36.10 3.01
CA GLU A 106 13.85 -36.60 2.66
C GLU A 106 12.74 -35.62 3.00
N TYR A 107 12.80 -35.00 4.18
CA TYR A 107 11.85 -33.94 4.53
C TYR A 107 11.90 -32.76 3.57
N ILE A 108 13.09 -32.31 3.13
CA ILE A 108 13.20 -31.28 2.09
C ILE A 108 12.57 -31.73 0.77
N ASN A 109 12.83 -32.98 0.35
CA ASN A 109 12.26 -33.51 -0.88
C ASN A 109 10.72 -33.58 -0.81
N SER A 110 10.14 -34.04 0.31
CA SER A 110 8.70 -34.00 0.55
C SER A 110 8.17 -32.56 0.58
N GLY A 111 8.84 -31.63 1.24
CA GLY A 111 8.45 -30.22 1.25
C GLY A 111 8.41 -29.59 -0.15
N LEU A 112 9.36 -29.94 -1.03
CA LEU A 112 9.34 -29.50 -2.43
C LEU A 112 8.19 -30.10 -3.23
N ARG A 113 7.77 -31.35 -2.94
CA ARG A 113 6.56 -31.94 -3.52
C ARG A 113 5.31 -31.22 -3.00
N ASN A 114 5.22 -31.01 -1.69
CA ASN A 114 4.11 -30.29 -1.05
C ASN A 114 3.93 -28.88 -1.63
N LYS A 115 5.04 -28.16 -1.86
CA LYS A 115 5.02 -26.84 -2.51
C LYS A 115 4.30 -26.85 -3.86
N LYS A 116 4.46 -27.90 -4.68
CA LYS A 116 3.74 -28.01 -5.95
C LYS A 116 2.23 -28.12 -5.70
N VAL A 117 1.83 -29.03 -4.80
CA VAL A 117 0.43 -29.22 -4.41
C VAL A 117 -0.19 -27.93 -3.87
N VAL A 118 0.52 -27.20 -2.99
CA VAL A 118 0.06 -25.91 -2.46
C VAL A 118 -0.13 -24.88 -3.56
N LYS A 119 0.79 -24.79 -4.53
CA LYS A 119 0.67 -23.83 -5.65
C LYS A 119 -0.56 -24.11 -6.52
N ASP A 120 -0.88 -25.39 -6.72
CA ASP A 120 -2.00 -25.81 -7.53
C ASP A 120 -3.33 -25.64 -6.77
N THR A 121 -3.41 -26.15 -5.54
CA THR A 121 -4.60 -26.14 -4.68
C THR A 121 -4.93 -24.72 -4.18
N LEU A 122 -3.94 -23.95 -3.71
CA LEU A 122 -4.15 -22.64 -3.08
C LEU A 122 -3.89 -21.45 -4.02
N LYS A 123 -3.99 -21.66 -5.34
CA LYS A 123 -3.75 -20.64 -6.37
C LYS A 123 -4.49 -19.31 -6.13
N LYS A 124 -5.74 -19.37 -5.66
CA LYS A 124 -6.56 -18.18 -5.36
C LYS A 124 -5.99 -17.39 -4.18
N SER A 125 -5.70 -18.06 -3.06
CA SER A 125 -5.12 -17.43 -1.87
C SER A 125 -3.74 -16.87 -2.13
N LEU A 126 -2.89 -17.58 -2.88
CA LEU A 126 -1.56 -17.09 -3.25
C LEU A 126 -1.61 -15.81 -4.10
N LYS A 127 -2.52 -15.76 -5.10
CA LYS A 127 -2.74 -14.54 -5.89
C LYS A 127 -3.24 -13.38 -5.03
N HIS A 128 -4.15 -13.65 -4.09
CA HIS A 128 -4.70 -12.62 -3.21
C HIS A 128 -3.65 -12.12 -2.21
N ARG A 129 -2.88 -13.01 -1.60
CA ARG A 129 -1.72 -12.67 -0.78
C ARG A 129 -0.76 -11.73 -1.51
N GLN A 130 -0.43 -12.02 -2.76
CA GLN A 130 0.43 -11.15 -3.57
C GLN A 130 -0.21 -9.77 -3.80
N LEU A 131 -1.52 -9.70 -4.04
CA LEU A 131 -2.25 -8.44 -4.15
C LEU A 131 -2.15 -7.62 -2.85
N LEU A 132 -2.33 -8.25 -1.68
CA LEU A 132 -2.22 -7.59 -0.38
C LEU A 132 -0.81 -7.02 -0.16
N LEU A 133 0.23 -7.76 -0.52
CA LEU A 133 1.61 -7.28 -0.48
C LEU A 133 1.83 -6.08 -1.43
N THR A 134 1.28 -6.12 -2.65
CA THR A 134 1.35 -4.99 -3.58
C THR A 134 0.63 -3.76 -3.05
N LEU A 135 -0.49 -3.94 -2.35
CA LEU A 135 -1.22 -2.87 -1.65
C LEU A 135 -0.51 -2.42 -0.35
N LYS A 136 0.62 -3.05 0.01
CA LYS A 136 1.37 -2.79 1.24
C LYS A 136 0.55 -3.02 2.51
N ALA A 137 -0.39 -3.97 2.48
CA ALA A 137 -1.20 -4.34 3.64
C ALA A 137 -0.33 -4.77 4.83
N ASN A 138 0.78 -5.46 4.58
CA ASN A 138 1.76 -5.85 5.59
C ASN A 138 2.45 -4.66 6.28
N LYS A 139 2.46 -3.47 5.67
CA LYS A 139 3.04 -2.25 6.25
C LYS A 139 1.97 -1.39 6.92
N HIS A 140 0.81 -1.25 6.29
CA HIS A 140 -0.28 -0.41 6.81
C HIS A 140 -1.09 -1.10 7.92
N PHE A 141 -1.20 -2.42 7.87
CA PHE A 141 -1.99 -3.25 8.78
C PHE A 141 -1.24 -4.53 9.16
N PRO A 142 -0.06 -4.45 9.81
CA PRO A 142 0.80 -5.61 10.06
C PRO A 142 0.12 -6.70 10.88
N GLN A 143 -0.61 -6.33 11.93
CA GLN A 143 -1.35 -7.29 12.78
C GLN A 143 -2.40 -8.07 11.97
N ALA A 144 -3.28 -7.36 11.25
CA ALA A 144 -4.32 -8.01 10.44
C ALA A 144 -3.73 -8.84 9.27
N PHE A 145 -2.61 -8.39 8.70
CA PHE A 145 -1.90 -9.16 7.69
C PHE A 145 -1.31 -10.45 8.28
N ASN A 146 -0.69 -10.38 9.46
CA ASN A 146 -0.12 -11.56 10.12
C ASN A 146 -1.20 -12.59 10.50
N THR A 147 -2.37 -12.17 10.99
CA THR A 147 -3.49 -13.09 11.23
C THR A 147 -3.92 -13.83 9.96
N VAL A 148 -4.01 -13.13 8.83
CA VAL A 148 -4.31 -13.76 7.54
C VAL A 148 -3.21 -14.72 7.10
N GLU A 149 -1.94 -14.39 7.35
CA GLU A 149 -0.80 -15.27 7.05
C GLU A 149 -0.80 -16.53 7.92
N GLU A 150 -1.13 -16.42 9.20
CA GLU A 150 -1.28 -17.55 10.12
C GLU A 150 -2.38 -18.50 9.64
N HIS A 151 -3.57 -17.98 9.34
CA HIS A 151 -4.66 -18.79 8.79
C HIS A 151 -4.31 -19.38 7.42
N PHE A 152 -3.57 -18.66 6.57
CA PHE A 152 -3.05 -19.20 5.31
C PHE A 152 -2.09 -20.38 5.55
N LEU A 153 -1.19 -20.28 6.54
CA LEU A 153 -0.27 -21.36 6.90
C LEU A 153 -1.00 -22.59 7.43
N GLU A 154 -2.12 -22.43 8.13
CA GLU A 154 -2.96 -23.58 8.54
C GLU A 154 -3.57 -24.31 7.34
N LEU A 155 -3.90 -23.62 6.25
CA LEU A 155 -4.28 -24.28 4.99
C LEU A 155 -3.12 -25.10 4.42
N VAL A 156 -1.91 -24.56 4.47
CA VAL A 156 -0.70 -25.25 3.99
C VAL A 156 -0.41 -26.49 4.83
N LYS A 157 -0.49 -26.40 6.16
CA LYS A 157 -0.34 -27.54 7.07
C LYS A 157 -1.41 -28.60 6.84
N SER A 158 -2.65 -28.20 6.53
CA SER A 158 -3.71 -29.14 6.15
C SER A 158 -3.35 -29.92 4.88
N ILE A 159 -2.70 -29.27 3.90
CA ILE A 159 -2.19 -29.93 2.69
C ILE A 159 -1.02 -30.87 3.02
N GLU A 160 -0.10 -30.47 3.92
CA GLU A 160 0.98 -31.34 4.41
C GLU A 160 0.42 -32.63 5.05
N GLN A 161 -0.73 -32.51 5.72
CA GLN A 161 -1.48 -33.61 6.32
C GLN A 161 -2.35 -34.39 5.31
N ARG A 162 -2.21 -34.13 4.01
CA ARG A 162 -3.00 -34.73 2.92
C ARG A 162 -4.52 -34.48 3.01
N LYS A 163 -4.94 -33.46 3.78
CA LYS A 163 -6.34 -33.06 3.95
C LYS A 163 -6.73 -31.97 2.95
N LEU A 164 -6.71 -32.30 1.66
CA LEU A 164 -6.94 -31.32 0.57
C LEU A 164 -8.35 -30.70 0.63
N ASP A 165 -9.38 -31.51 0.86
CA ASP A 165 -10.77 -31.03 0.90
C ASP A 165 -11.03 -30.11 2.09
N ALA A 166 -10.43 -30.41 3.24
CA ALA A 166 -10.48 -29.55 4.41
C ALA A 166 -9.78 -28.21 4.14
N ALA A 167 -8.59 -28.25 3.52
CA ALA A 167 -7.87 -27.03 3.13
C ALA A 167 -8.68 -26.17 2.15
N LEU A 168 -9.33 -26.76 1.14
CA LEU A 168 -10.18 -26.05 0.18
C LEU A 168 -11.45 -25.48 0.82
N THR A 169 -12.02 -26.19 1.80
CA THR A 169 -13.19 -25.72 2.54
C THR A 169 -12.81 -24.50 3.40
N ALA A 170 -11.75 -24.61 4.19
CA ALA A 170 -11.23 -23.52 5.02
C ALA A 170 -10.69 -22.34 4.20
N GLN A 171 -10.21 -22.57 2.97
CA GLN A 171 -9.75 -21.52 2.05
C GLN A 171 -10.79 -20.42 1.84
N ARG A 172 -12.09 -20.75 1.89
CA ARG A 172 -13.17 -19.78 1.67
C ARG A 172 -13.17 -18.68 2.73
N GLU A 173 -12.97 -19.03 3.99
CA GLU A 173 -12.92 -18.06 5.08
C GLU A 173 -11.66 -17.19 5.00
N VAL A 174 -10.49 -17.80 4.75
CA VAL A 174 -9.23 -17.06 4.54
C VAL A 174 -9.35 -16.07 3.38
N LEU A 175 -10.03 -16.44 2.29
CA LEU A 175 -10.27 -15.52 1.17
C LEU A 175 -11.20 -14.35 1.53
N LYS A 176 -12.16 -14.54 2.44
CA LYS A 176 -13.00 -13.44 2.96
C LYS A 176 -12.18 -12.49 3.82
N GLU A 177 -11.34 -13.01 4.70
CA GLU A 177 -10.42 -12.21 5.52
C GLU A 177 -9.46 -11.41 4.64
N MET A 178 -8.85 -12.05 3.63
CA MET A 178 -8.02 -11.38 2.63
C MET A 178 -8.79 -10.26 1.91
N SER A 179 -10.05 -10.49 1.53
CA SER A 179 -10.89 -9.49 0.85
C SER A 179 -11.22 -8.30 1.76
N SER A 180 -11.50 -8.56 3.04
CA SER A 180 -11.71 -7.52 4.05
C SER A 180 -10.46 -6.65 4.21
N LEU A 181 -9.29 -7.29 4.31
CA LEU A 181 -8.00 -6.60 4.39
C LEU A 181 -7.66 -5.83 3.12
N GLU A 182 -8.02 -6.35 1.92
CA GLU A 182 -7.90 -5.64 0.63
C GLU A 182 -8.67 -4.33 0.68
N VAL A 183 -9.97 -4.39 1.01
CA VAL A 183 -10.85 -3.22 1.10
C VAL A 183 -10.33 -2.21 2.11
N LYS A 184 -9.94 -2.68 3.31
CA LYS A 184 -9.41 -1.82 4.38
C LYS A 184 -8.15 -1.09 3.92
N THR A 185 -7.24 -1.81 3.26
CA THR A 185 -5.97 -1.26 2.76
C THR A 185 -6.21 -0.21 1.67
N ILE A 186 -7.08 -0.50 0.69
CA ILE A 186 -7.45 0.45 -0.37
C ILE A 186 -8.11 1.69 0.22
N GLY A 187 -9.02 1.51 1.18
CA GLY A 187 -9.67 2.60 1.90
C GLY A 187 -8.65 3.51 2.57
N PHE A 188 -7.74 2.95 3.35
CA PHE A 188 -6.68 3.70 4.02
C PHE A 188 -5.77 4.45 3.04
N THR A 189 -5.28 3.79 1.99
CA THR A 189 -4.38 4.41 1.01
C THR A 189 -5.02 5.61 0.32
N HIS A 190 -6.34 5.58 0.07
CA HIS A 190 -7.02 6.63 -0.69
C HIS A 190 -7.77 7.67 0.15
N LEU A 191 -8.17 7.34 1.38
CA LEU A 191 -9.04 8.20 2.20
C LEU A 191 -8.35 8.75 3.46
N SER A 192 -7.19 8.21 3.86
CA SER A 192 -6.48 8.68 5.07
C SER A 192 -6.27 10.20 5.09
N LYS A 193 -5.89 10.81 3.95
CA LYS A 193 -5.73 12.28 3.89
C LYS A 193 -7.05 13.02 4.10
N ALA A 194 -8.15 12.49 3.56
CA ALA A 194 -9.45 13.11 3.70
C ALA A 194 -9.99 12.98 5.15
N GLU A 195 -9.69 11.86 5.81
CA GLU A 195 -9.98 11.63 7.22
C GLU A 195 -9.17 12.56 8.12
N GLU A 196 -7.86 12.72 7.86
CA GLU A 196 -7.00 13.67 8.57
C GLU A 196 -7.57 15.10 8.51
N MET A 197 -8.00 15.55 7.33
CA MET A 197 -8.56 16.91 7.16
C MET A 197 -9.93 17.05 7.83
N LEU A 198 -10.76 16.02 7.81
CA LEU A 198 -12.03 16.01 8.53
C LEU A 198 -11.79 16.18 10.03
N ASN A 199 -10.87 15.40 10.61
CA ASN A 199 -10.55 15.47 12.03
C ASN A 199 -10.00 16.85 12.42
N LYS A 200 -9.11 17.44 11.61
CA LYS A 200 -8.60 18.80 11.85
C LYS A 200 -9.70 19.86 11.77
N ALA A 201 -10.71 19.67 10.92
CA ALA A 201 -11.84 20.59 10.87
C ALA A 201 -12.72 20.47 12.11
N GLN A 202 -12.96 19.24 12.59
CA GLN A 202 -13.73 19.00 13.82
C GLN A 202 -13.03 19.58 15.05
N GLN A 203 -11.70 19.57 15.11
CA GLN A 203 -10.91 20.27 16.14
C GLN A 203 -11.02 21.80 16.08
N LEU A 204 -11.63 22.36 15.02
CA LEU A 204 -11.90 23.78 14.83
C LEU A 204 -13.41 24.06 14.86
N ASP A 205 -14.15 23.30 15.67
CA ASP A 205 -15.59 23.47 15.92
C ASP A 205 -16.44 23.52 14.64
N ALA A 206 -16.03 22.75 13.62
CA ALA A 206 -16.76 22.70 12.35
C ALA A 206 -18.19 22.17 12.49
N GLN A 207 -18.51 21.51 13.59
CA GLN A 207 -19.85 21.01 13.87
C GLN A 207 -20.80 22.14 14.23
N GLU A 208 -20.32 23.13 14.97
CA GLU A 208 -21.05 24.31 15.43
C GLU A 208 -21.02 25.39 14.33
N LEU A 209 -19.83 25.66 13.79
CA LEU A 209 -19.59 26.76 12.86
C LEU A 209 -20.01 26.45 11.42
N LEU A 210 -19.89 25.18 10.99
CA LEU A 210 -20.13 24.77 9.60
C LEU A 210 -20.94 23.46 9.47
N PRO A 211 -22.05 23.26 10.22
CA PRO A 211 -22.75 21.98 10.32
C PRO A 211 -23.15 21.39 8.96
N LYS A 212 -23.66 22.25 8.05
CA LYS A 212 -24.07 21.83 6.70
C LYS A 212 -22.90 21.31 5.87
N THR A 213 -21.75 22.00 5.91
CA THR A 213 -20.57 21.60 5.13
C THR A 213 -19.91 20.36 5.73
N LEU A 214 -19.90 20.24 7.07
CA LEU A 214 -19.44 19.05 7.78
C LEU A 214 -20.26 17.82 7.35
N GLN A 215 -21.59 17.91 7.43
CA GLN A 215 -22.48 16.81 7.09
C GLN A 215 -22.31 16.37 5.62
N GLN A 216 -22.21 17.31 4.69
CA GLN A 216 -21.95 17.00 3.28
C GLN A 216 -20.62 16.25 3.09
N THR A 217 -19.58 16.64 3.83
CA THR A 217 -18.25 16.02 3.77
C THR A 217 -18.28 14.60 4.34
N ILE A 218 -18.95 14.40 5.48
CA ILE A 218 -19.15 13.08 6.10
C ILE A 218 -19.89 12.15 5.14
N ASN A 219 -21.01 12.60 4.55
CA ASN A 219 -21.79 11.83 3.59
C ASN A 219 -20.95 11.43 2.37
N LYS A 220 -20.11 12.34 1.87
CA LYS A 220 -19.23 12.08 0.74
C LYS A 220 -18.12 11.08 1.05
N LEU A 221 -17.57 11.12 2.27
CA LEU A 221 -16.63 10.11 2.74
C LEU A 221 -17.29 8.75 2.92
N ALA A 222 -18.47 8.70 3.52
CA ALA A 222 -19.26 7.47 3.67
C ALA A 222 -19.57 6.83 2.32
N ALA A 223 -20.00 7.62 1.33
CA ALA A 223 -20.24 7.14 -0.03
C ALA A 223 -18.97 6.60 -0.69
N ALA A 224 -17.82 7.24 -0.49
CA ALA A 224 -16.54 6.75 -1.01
C ALA A 224 -16.13 5.42 -0.36
N ARG A 225 -16.27 5.27 0.97
CA ARG A 225 -16.01 4.02 1.68
C ARG A 225 -16.91 2.89 1.20
N LEU A 226 -18.21 3.16 1.07
CA LEU A 226 -19.19 2.19 0.55
C LEU A 226 -18.84 1.75 -0.88
N PHE A 227 -18.46 2.71 -1.73
CA PHE A 227 -18.05 2.40 -3.10
C PHE A 227 -16.79 1.51 -3.15
N ILE A 228 -15.77 1.83 -2.35
CA ILE A 228 -14.54 1.03 -2.25
C ILE A 228 -14.85 -0.38 -1.76
N GLY A 229 -15.69 -0.51 -0.72
CA GLY A 229 -16.09 -1.82 -0.19
C GLY A 229 -16.80 -2.70 -1.23
N LYS A 230 -17.70 -2.11 -2.02
CA LYS A 230 -18.42 -2.85 -3.08
C LYS A 230 -17.58 -3.08 -4.34
N ASN A 231 -16.58 -2.23 -4.61
CA ASN A 231 -15.87 -2.20 -5.89
C ASN A 231 -14.35 -2.03 -5.75
N PRO A 232 -13.64 -2.82 -4.92
CA PRO A 232 -12.23 -2.60 -4.60
C PRO A 232 -11.31 -2.61 -5.83
N ARG A 233 -11.72 -3.31 -6.91
CA ARG A 233 -10.92 -3.45 -8.13
C ARG A 233 -11.16 -2.36 -9.18
N LYS A 234 -12.08 -1.42 -8.96
CA LYS A 234 -12.39 -0.33 -9.92
C LYS A 234 -11.46 0.88 -9.73
N LYS A 235 -10.14 0.66 -9.89
CA LYS A 235 -9.06 1.63 -9.60
C LYS A 235 -9.33 3.07 -10.10
N SER A 236 -9.74 3.22 -11.36
CA SER A 236 -10.01 4.56 -11.95
C SER A 236 -11.19 5.28 -11.25
N LYS A 237 -12.29 4.56 -11.00
CA LYS A 237 -13.46 5.12 -10.30
C LYS A 237 -13.13 5.44 -8.84
N ILE A 238 -12.38 4.57 -8.16
CA ILE A 238 -11.89 4.81 -6.78
C ILE A 238 -11.07 6.10 -6.76
N LYS A 239 -10.10 6.27 -7.66
CA LYS A 239 -9.27 7.48 -7.73
C LYS A 239 -10.11 8.75 -7.95
N LYS A 240 -11.16 8.69 -8.77
CA LYS A 240 -12.04 9.85 -9.03
C LYS A 240 -12.85 10.21 -7.78
N ILE A 241 -13.51 9.25 -7.15
CA ILE A 241 -14.37 9.51 -5.98
C ILE A 241 -13.53 9.97 -4.79
N THR A 242 -12.37 9.35 -4.55
CA THR A 242 -11.50 9.69 -3.41
C THR A 242 -10.86 11.07 -3.56
N ARG A 243 -10.45 11.47 -4.77
CA ARG A 243 -10.03 12.86 -5.05
C ARG A 243 -11.11 13.87 -4.68
N SER A 244 -12.36 13.57 -5.02
CA SER A 244 -13.49 14.43 -4.70
C SER A 244 -13.75 14.51 -3.19
N SER A 245 -13.54 13.41 -2.45
CA SER A 245 -13.64 13.38 -0.99
C SER A 245 -12.49 14.14 -0.32
N VAL A 246 -11.24 13.97 -0.79
CA VAL A 246 -10.07 14.72 -0.31
C VAL A 246 -10.29 16.22 -0.47
N PHE A 247 -10.75 16.65 -1.64
CA PHE A 247 -11.08 18.06 -1.90
C PHE A 247 -12.15 18.59 -0.93
N ALA A 248 -13.23 17.84 -0.71
CA ALA A 248 -14.29 18.25 0.20
C ALA A 248 -13.80 18.40 1.64
N SER A 249 -13.01 17.44 2.14
CA SER A 249 -12.44 17.52 3.50
C SER A 249 -11.43 18.65 3.65
N GLN A 250 -10.59 18.90 2.64
CA GLN A 250 -9.67 20.04 2.64
C GLN A 250 -10.45 21.37 2.67
N ARG A 251 -11.49 21.49 1.83
CA ARG A 251 -12.35 22.67 1.82
C ARG A 251 -12.99 22.88 3.18
N LEU A 252 -13.55 21.83 3.80
CA LEU A 252 -14.13 21.90 5.14
C LEU A 252 -13.09 22.41 6.16
N TYR A 253 -11.88 21.85 6.17
CA TYR A 253 -10.81 22.29 7.07
C TYR A 253 -10.46 23.79 6.92
N TYR A 254 -10.24 24.25 5.68
CA TYR A 254 -9.89 25.66 5.46
C TYR A 254 -11.05 26.61 5.78
N LEU A 255 -12.28 26.20 5.52
CA LEU A 255 -13.46 26.98 5.92
C LEU A 255 -13.62 27.01 7.44
N ALA A 256 -13.42 25.88 8.13
CA ALA A 256 -13.51 25.83 9.59
C ALA A 256 -12.45 26.74 10.22
N ARG A 257 -11.23 26.72 9.69
CA ARG A 257 -10.17 27.64 10.11
C ARG A 257 -10.53 29.10 9.87
N HIS A 258 -11.23 29.41 8.79
CA HIS A 258 -11.66 30.79 8.51
C HIS A 258 -12.82 31.20 9.44
N ALA A 259 -13.83 30.35 9.59
CA ALA A 259 -14.96 30.56 10.49
C ALA A 259 -14.50 30.75 11.95
N LYS A 260 -13.55 29.93 12.42
CA LYS A 260 -13.00 30.05 13.78
C LYS A 260 -12.30 31.39 13.99
N ARG A 261 -11.53 31.87 13.01
CA ARG A 261 -10.94 33.22 13.07
C ARG A 261 -11.97 34.34 13.08
N LEU A 262 -13.15 34.14 12.49
CA LEU A 262 -14.24 35.12 12.54
C LEU A 262 -14.94 35.09 13.90
N GLU A 263 -15.15 33.90 14.47
CA GLU A 263 -15.72 33.73 15.80
C GLU A 263 -14.84 34.36 16.88
N ASP A 264 -13.52 34.13 16.81
CA ASP A 264 -12.54 34.64 17.77
C ASP A 264 -12.13 36.11 17.48
N MET A 265 -12.82 36.81 16.56
CA MET A 265 -12.39 38.13 16.07
C MET A 265 -12.77 39.26 17.02
N GLU A 266 -11.78 40.02 17.48
CA GLU A 266 -12.00 41.29 18.17
C GLU A 266 -12.46 42.40 17.20
N THR A 267 -13.30 43.32 17.68
CA THR A 267 -13.81 44.47 16.92
C THR A 267 -12.70 45.32 16.29
N SER A 268 -11.58 45.47 17.00
CA SER A 268 -10.37 46.19 16.53
C SER A 268 -9.80 45.64 15.23
N ASN A 269 -10.05 44.36 14.92
CA ASN A 269 -9.52 43.68 13.75
C ASN A 269 -10.52 43.58 12.58
N ILE A 270 -11.77 44.06 12.76
CA ILE A 270 -12.82 43.96 11.73
C ILE A 270 -12.42 44.73 10.47
N GLU A 271 -12.01 46.00 10.60
CA GLU A 271 -11.62 46.82 9.44
C GLU A 271 -10.51 46.15 8.64
N LYS A 272 -9.46 45.68 9.33
CA LYS A 272 -8.35 44.95 8.71
C LYS A 272 -8.81 43.68 8.00
N SER A 273 -9.76 42.94 8.57
CA SER A 273 -10.34 41.75 7.94
C SER A 273 -11.10 42.09 6.66
N VAL A 274 -11.94 43.13 6.68
CA VAL A 274 -12.72 43.56 5.51
C VAL A 274 -11.81 44.02 4.38
N LEU A 275 -10.81 44.87 4.68
CA LEU A 275 -9.82 45.33 3.70
C LEU A 275 -9.01 44.17 3.08
N LEU A 276 -8.68 43.14 3.87
CA LEU A 276 -8.00 41.96 3.35
C LEU A 276 -8.86 41.17 2.33
N HIS A 277 -10.19 41.14 2.50
CA HIS A 277 -11.08 40.48 1.53
C HIS A 277 -11.20 41.30 0.23
N GLU A 278 -11.24 42.63 0.34
CA GLU A 278 -11.18 43.52 -0.82
C GLU A 278 -9.87 43.33 -1.61
N GLU A 279 -8.73 43.33 -0.92
CA GLU A 279 -7.41 43.16 -1.52
C GLU A 279 -7.29 41.82 -2.28
N GLN A 280 -7.95 40.76 -1.80
CA GLN A 280 -8.00 39.46 -2.49
C GLN A 280 -8.71 39.55 -3.85
N LEU A 281 -9.83 40.28 -3.94
CA LEU A 281 -10.54 40.50 -5.20
C LEU A 281 -9.76 41.43 -6.12
N GLN A 282 -9.15 42.49 -5.57
CA GLN A 282 -8.27 43.39 -6.32
C GLN A 282 -7.06 42.66 -6.91
N ARG A 283 -6.46 41.70 -6.19
CA ARG A 283 -5.38 40.86 -6.71
C ARG A 283 -5.81 40.06 -7.95
N VAL A 284 -7.03 39.52 -7.96
CA VAL A 284 -7.59 38.83 -9.13
C VAL A 284 -7.80 39.80 -10.29
N SER A 285 -8.41 40.96 -10.03
CA SER A 285 -8.64 42.00 -11.03
C SER A 285 -7.32 42.45 -11.68
N SER A 286 -6.32 42.76 -10.85
CA SER A 286 -5.00 43.25 -11.27
C SER A 286 -4.24 42.22 -12.10
N ALA A 287 -4.23 40.95 -11.68
CA ALA A 287 -3.59 39.87 -12.43
C ALA A 287 -4.23 39.65 -13.81
N ALA A 288 -5.53 39.89 -13.93
CA ALA A 288 -6.28 39.80 -15.18
C ALA A 288 -6.31 41.11 -15.99
N LYS A 289 -5.67 42.18 -15.51
CA LYS A 289 -5.69 43.54 -16.09
C LYS A 289 -7.11 44.06 -16.31
N LEU A 290 -7.97 43.81 -15.33
CA LEU A 290 -9.36 44.24 -15.32
C LEU A 290 -9.50 45.62 -14.69
N GLY A 291 -10.67 46.24 -14.89
CA GLY A 291 -10.98 47.52 -14.26
C GLY A 291 -11.08 47.37 -12.74
N ASP A 292 -10.76 48.44 -12.02
CA ASP A 292 -11.01 48.49 -10.58
C ASP A 292 -12.52 48.50 -10.31
N VAL A 293 -12.94 47.70 -9.34
CA VAL A 293 -14.33 47.52 -8.91
C VAL A 293 -14.47 47.60 -7.39
N GLY A 294 -13.43 48.06 -6.67
CA GLY A 294 -13.42 48.12 -5.20
C GLY A 294 -14.56 48.94 -4.59
N ASN A 295 -15.16 49.84 -5.36
CA ASN A 295 -16.31 50.63 -4.97
C ASN A 295 -17.65 49.85 -4.92
N LEU A 296 -17.67 48.56 -5.27
CA LEU A 296 -18.86 47.71 -5.24
C LEU A 296 -18.86 46.74 -4.04
N SER A 297 -20.01 46.16 -3.71
CA SER A 297 -20.09 45.07 -2.72
C SER A 297 -19.24 43.87 -3.16
N PHE A 298 -18.73 43.03 -2.24
CA PHE A 298 -17.94 41.84 -2.62
C PHE A 298 -18.68 40.90 -3.59
N THR A 299 -20.01 40.80 -3.44
CA THR A 299 -20.86 40.03 -4.35
C THR A 299 -20.83 40.64 -5.75
N ASP A 300 -21.06 41.94 -5.87
CA ASP A 300 -21.09 42.63 -7.16
C ASP A 300 -19.71 42.68 -7.81
N GLN A 301 -18.65 42.90 -7.03
CA GLN A 301 -17.26 42.76 -7.49
C GLN A 301 -17.04 41.39 -8.14
N SER A 302 -17.46 40.31 -7.47
CA SER A 302 -17.29 38.95 -7.99
C SER A 302 -18.04 38.71 -9.31
N ILE A 303 -19.24 39.28 -9.46
CA ILE A 303 -20.07 39.17 -10.66
C ILE A 303 -19.42 39.95 -11.81
N VAL A 304 -19.09 41.22 -11.59
CA VAL A 304 -18.50 42.08 -12.63
C VAL A 304 -17.15 41.52 -13.09
N LEU A 305 -16.29 41.08 -12.17
CA LEU A 305 -15.01 40.45 -12.53
C LEU A 305 -15.22 39.17 -13.35
N SER A 306 -16.19 38.32 -12.98
CA SER A 306 -16.53 37.10 -13.73
C SER A 306 -17.01 37.40 -15.16
N GLU A 307 -17.85 38.41 -15.33
CA GLU A 307 -18.32 38.85 -16.65
C GLU A 307 -17.18 39.41 -17.51
N GLN A 308 -16.33 40.24 -16.93
CA GLN A 308 -15.18 40.81 -17.64
C GLN A 308 -14.17 39.73 -18.05
N LEU A 309 -13.88 38.77 -17.16
CA LEU A 309 -13.07 37.58 -17.48
C LEU A 309 -13.69 36.76 -18.62
N SER A 310 -15.01 36.56 -18.58
CA SER A 310 -15.72 35.82 -19.63
C SER A 310 -15.63 36.53 -20.98
N LYS A 311 -15.78 37.86 -21.02
CA LYS A 311 -15.58 38.68 -22.23
C LYS A 311 -14.13 38.62 -22.73
N LEU A 312 -13.14 38.66 -21.85
CA LEU A 312 -11.73 38.48 -22.21
C LEU A 312 -11.46 37.09 -22.80
N MET A 313 -11.97 36.02 -22.18
CA MET A 313 -11.83 34.66 -22.70
C MET A 313 -12.53 34.48 -24.05
N ALA A 314 -13.70 35.09 -24.24
CA ALA A 314 -14.40 35.08 -25.52
C ALA A 314 -13.60 35.82 -26.60
N LYS A 315 -13.12 37.04 -26.33
CA LYS A 315 -12.24 37.79 -27.24
C LYS A 315 -10.98 37.01 -27.61
N ASN A 316 -10.33 36.33 -26.65
CA ASN A 316 -9.17 35.49 -26.91
C ASN A 316 -9.50 34.22 -27.72
N LYS A 317 -10.66 33.58 -27.50
CA LYS A 317 -11.15 32.48 -28.35
C LYS A 317 -11.46 32.93 -29.78
N HIS A 318 -11.97 34.15 -29.96
CA HIS A 318 -12.22 34.74 -31.28
C HIS A 318 -10.92 35.20 -31.97
N ALA A 319 -9.95 35.75 -31.23
CA ALA A 319 -8.62 36.06 -31.73
C ALA A 319 -7.86 34.79 -32.20
N GLY A 320 -8.01 33.67 -31.49
CA GLY A 320 -7.48 32.37 -31.91
C GLY A 320 -8.18 31.73 -33.12
N LYS A 321 -9.39 32.18 -33.49
CA LYS A 321 -10.11 31.77 -34.72
C LYS A 321 -9.96 32.79 -35.87
N SER A 322 -9.46 33.99 -35.60
CA SER A 322 -9.24 35.06 -36.58
C SER A 322 -7.95 34.88 -37.41
N SER A 323 -7.05 33.94 -37.03
CA SER A 323 -5.90 33.57 -37.88
C SER A 323 -6.31 32.60 -39.00
N ASN A 324 -7.29 32.97 -39.83
CA ASN A 324 -7.58 32.21 -41.06
C ASN A 324 -6.72 32.73 -42.22
N LYS A 325 -5.64 31.96 -42.46
CA LYS A 325 -4.83 31.76 -43.67
C LYS A 325 -4.50 32.99 -44.54
N ILE A 326 -3.24 33.45 -44.44
CA ILE A 326 -2.57 34.22 -45.49
C ILE A 326 -2.77 33.46 -46.81
N THR A 327 -3.43 34.08 -47.77
CA THR A 327 -3.65 33.45 -49.09
C THR A 327 -2.33 33.36 -49.85
N ALA A 328 -2.17 32.39 -50.75
CA ALA A 328 -0.96 32.24 -51.55
C ALA A 328 -0.59 33.53 -52.32
N LYS A 329 -1.61 34.32 -52.72
CA LYS A 329 -1.44 35.63 -53.35
C LYS A 329 -0.80 36.67 -52.43
N GLU A 330 -1.18 36.69 -51.15
CA GLU A 330 -0.60 37.62 -50.16
C GLU A 330 0.82 37.22 -49.78
N LEU A 331 1.08 35.91 -49.67
CA LEU A 331 2.44 35.40 -49.45
C LEU A 331 3.36 35.76 -50.62
N ASP A 332 2.87 35.67 -51.87
CA ASP A 332 3.65 36.03 -53.05
C ASP A 332 3.90 37.54 -53.14
N LYS A 333 2.91 38.36 -52.74
CA LYS A 333 3.07 39.83 -52.62
C LYS A 333 4.14 40.20 -51.59
N TRP A 334 4.17 39.50 -50.46
CA TRP A 334 5.20 39.70 -49.42
C TRP A 334 6.58 39.28 -49.89
N LYS A 335 6.72 38.13 -50.56
CA LYS A 335 8.00 37.67 -51.14
C LYS A 335 8.56 38.69 -52.14
N ARG A 336 7.74 39.22 -53.03
CA ARG A 336 8.16 40.26 -53.99
C ARG A 336 8.61 41.54 -53.29
N LYS A 337 7.92 41.97 -52.24
CA LYS A 337 8.28 43.17 -51.47
C LYS A 337 9.60 42.99 -50.72
N VAL A 338 9.87 41.81 -50.17
CA VAL A 338 11.16 41.49 -49.53
C VAL A 338 12.31 41.53 -50.54
N VAL A 339 12.13 41.00 -51.75
CA VAL A 339 13.17 41.06 -52.81
C VAL A 339 13.46 42.50 -53.23
N LEU A 340 12.43 43.35 -53.36
CA LEU A 340 12.61 44.77 -53.68
C LEU A 340 13.36 45.50 -52.57
N LEU A 341 12.98 45.27 -51.31
CA LEU A 341 13.66 45.85 -50.15
C LEU A 341 15.11 45.38 -50.04
N GLN A 342 15.41 44.12 -50.33
CA GLN A 342 16.78 43.61 -50.35
C GLN A 342 17.62 44.25 -51.47
N ARG A 343 17.04 44.48 -52.65
CA ARG A 343 17.71 45.23 -53.73
C ARG A 343 17.96 46.69 -53.32
N GLU A 344 17.02 47.31 -52.64
CA GLU A 344 17.13 48.69 -52.17
C GLU A 344 18.20 48.83 -51.08
N VAL A 345 18.21 47.91 -50.10
CA VAL A 345 19.29 47.81 -49.10
C VAL A 345 20.65 47.58 -49.76
N LYS A 346 20.74 46.75 -50.81
CA LYS A 346 22.00 46.52 -51.54
C LYS A 346 22.44 47.77 -52.32
N ARG A 347 21.50 48.53 -52.90
CA ARG A 347 21.77 49.81 -53.57
C ARG A 347 22.25 50.87 -52.58
N LEU A 348 21.59 50.99 -51.43
CA LEU A 348 21.97 51.91 -50.35
C LEU A 348 23.35 51.55 -49.77
N ARG A 349 23.63 50.26 -49.55
CA ARG A 349 24.96 49.78 -49.12
C ARG A 349 26.06 50.07 -50.14
N LYS A 350 25.75 50.08 -51.44
CA LYS A 350 26.72 50.42 -52.51
C LYS A 350 26.99 51.93 -52.55
N LYS A 351 25.96 52.75 -52.32
CA LYS A 351 26.10 54.22 -52.19
C LYS A 351 26.87 54.64 -50.94
N LEU A 352 26.85 53.85 -49.87
CA LEU A 352 27.61 54.09 -48.64
C LEU A 352 29.10 53.64 -48.72
N LYS A 353 29.54 53.07 -49.85
CA LYS A 353 30.93 52.61 -50.08
C LYS A 353 31.65 53.41 -51.18
N GLN A 354 31.03 54.47 -51.70
CA GLN A 354 31.65 55.53 -52.48
C GLN A 354 31.67 56.77 -51.60
#